data_AF-A0A1V4ZJT3-F1
#
_entry.id   AF-A0A1V4ZJT3-F1
#
_cell.length_a   1.000
_cell.length_b   1.000
_cell.length_c   1.000
_cell.angle_alpha   90.00
_cell.angle_beta   90.00
_cell.angle_gamma   90.00
#
_symmetry.space_group_name_H-M   'P 1'
#
loop_
_entity.id
_entity.type
_entity.pdbx_description
1 polymer ?
#
loop_
_entity_poly.entity_id
_entity_poly.type
_entity_poly.pdbx_seq_one_letter_code
_entity_poly.pdbx_strand_id
1 'polypeptide(L)'
;MTDPVTAPEQILIIGKGYCAPKHYLLAEMYRRLGYDVAYATFPFLWNDPDLAYPPELRRLASALPVAYHLACRVRIGSRRVLVDATWDPPLARGGFPVNIRWDGHSDTLCAVKPLRSAVRTAFCRTATSEPFRKSDEKELLACDGEEDHADAEARERYFRHRAGKRTQEEIQRILRFNQEFDAWLDNLRRPPCNKDP
;
A
#
# COMPACT_ATOMS: atom_id res chain seq x y z
N MET A 1 9.51 -12.09 -7.38
CA MET A 1 9.94 -11.07 -6.40
C MET A 1 8.90 -10.94 -5.28
N THR A 2 8.65 -12.02 -4.54
CA THR A 2 7.72 -12.03 -3.40
C THR A 2 8.29 -12.73 -2.16
N ASP A 3 9.38 -13.49 -2.33
CA ASP A 3 10.07 -14.12 -1.22
C ASP A 3 10.76 -13.04 -0.36
N PRO A 4 10.43 -12.92 0.94
CA PRO A 4 10.98 -11.88 1.81
C PRO A 4 12.50 -11.93 1.97
N VAL A 5 13.14 -13.08 1.71
CA VAL A 5 14.60 -13.22 1.83
C VAL A 5 15.31 -12.62 0.62
N THR A 6 14.85 -12.96 -0.59
CA THR A 6 15.51 -12.54 -1.84
C THR A 6 14.97 -11.24 -2.43
N ALA A 7 13.75 -10.84 -2.05
CA ALA A 7 13.11 -9.62 -2.54
C ALA A 7 13.90 -8.31 -2.31
N PRO A 8 14.55 -8.09 -1.15
CA PRO A 8 15.31 -6.86 -0.90
C PRO A 8 16.44 -6.62 -1.90
N GLU A 9 17.20 -7.65 -2.24
CA GLU A 9 18.28 -7.54 -3.22
C GLU A 9 17.72 -7.36 -4.64
N GLN A 10 16.70 -8.14 -5.00
CA GLN A 10 16.07 -8.07 -6.33
C GLN A 10 15.52 -6.68 -6.66
N ILE A 11 14.90 -6.00 -5.69
CA ILE A 11 14.34 -4.67 -5.94
C ILE A 11 15.41 -3.59 -6.08
N LEU A 12 16.56 -3.73 -5.41
CA LEU A 12 17.72 -2.84 -5.62
C LEU A 12 18.28 -2.97 -7.03
N ILE A 13 18.33 -4.20 -7.57
CA ILE A 13 18.81 -4.47 -8.93
C ILE A 13 17.82 -3.98 -9.99
N ILE A 14 16.52 -4.25 -9.79
CA ILE A 14 15.48 -3.97 -10.79
C ILE A 14 15.01 -2.50 -10.75
N GLY A 15 15.10 -1.84 -9.59
CA GLY A 15 14.63 -0.46 -9.41
C GLY A 15 13.10 -0.29 -9.47
N LYS A 16 12.33 -1.38 -9.51
CA LYS A 16 10.85 -1.39 -9.55
C LYS A 16 10.30 -2.59 -8.77
N GLY A 17 9.16 -2.41 -8.12
CA GLY A 17 8.47 -3.48 -7.40
C GLY A 17 7.17 -3.03 -6.73
N TYR A 18 6.37 -4.01 -6.31
CA TYR A 18 5.16 -3.80 -5.51
C TYR A 18 5.48 -3.47 -4.04
N CYS A 19 4.45 -3.26 -3.21
CA CYS A 19 4.63 -2.89 -1.81
C CYS A 19 5.45 -3.91 -1.00
N ALA A 20 5.25 -5.21 -1.21
CA ALA A 20 5.93 -6.24 -0.43
C ALA A 20 7.47 -6.19 -0.50
N PRO A 21 8.11 -6.29 -1.69
CA PRO A 21 9.58 -6.23 -1.79
C PRO A 21 10.17 -4.91 -1.30
N LYS A 22 9.48 -3.78 -1.52
CA LYS A 22 9.88 -2.46 -1.00
C LYS A 22 9.96 -2.45 0.52
N HIS A 23 8.94 -2.98 1.20
CA HIS A 23 8.88 -2.93 2.66
C HIS A 23 9.72 -4.02 3.34
N TYR A 24 10.01 -5.12 2.66
CA TYR A 24 11.05 -6.05 3.12
C TYR A 24 12.43 -5.40 3.12
N LEU A 25 12.78 -4.72 2.02
CA LEU A 25 14.03 -3.94 1.97
C LEU A 25 14.06 -2.86 3.06
N LEU A 26 12.98 -2.09 3.18
CA LEU A 26 12.91 -0.99 4.15
C LEU A 26 13.04 -1.49 5.59
N ALA A 27 12.36 -2.58 5.94
CA ALA A 27 12.47 -3.18 7.28
C ALA A 27 13.89 -3.67 7.57
N GLU A 28 14.56 -4.30 6.59
CA GLU A 28 15.96 -4.72 6.72
C GLU A 28 16.90 -3.52 6.94
N MET A 29 16.70 -2.43 6.19
CA MET A 29 17.48 -1.20 6.36
C MET A 29 17.32 -0.61 7.76
N TYR A 30 16.09 -0.52 8.27
CA TYR A 30 15.83 -0.03 9.63
C TYR A 30 16.44 -0.94 10.70
N ARG A 31 16.33 -2.27 10.56
CA ARG A 31 16.95 -3.22 11.50
C ARG A 31 18.46 -3.07 11.54
N ARG A 32 19.11 -2.87 10.40
CA ARG A 32 20.57 -2.59 10.33
C ARG A 32 20.97 -1.29 11.00
N LEU A 33 20.06 -0.31 11.04
CA LEU A 33 20.25 0.95 11.77
C LEU A 33 19.88 0.84 13.26
N GLY A 34 19.53 -0.35 13.76
CA GLY A 34 19.19 -0.59 15.16
C GLY A 34 17.75 -0.26 15.54
N TYR A 35 16.87 -0.02 14.57
CA TYR A 35 15.45 0.23 14.81
C TYR A 35 14.66 -1.08 14.93
N ASP A 36 13.65 -1.05 15.80
CA ASP A 36 12.64 -2.11 15.90
C ASP A 36 11.53 -1.87 14.88
N VAL A 37 11.19 -2.92 14.14
CA VAL A 37 10.31 -2.85 12.96
C VAL A 37 9.36 -4.04 12.96
N ALA A 38 8.07 -3.74 12.89
CA ALA A 38 7.01 -4.68 12.55
C ALA A 38 6.49 -4.43 11.12
N TYR A 39 5.91 -5.46 10.52
CA TYR A 39 5.23 -5.39 9.24
C TYR A 39 3.74 -5.11 9.47
N ALA A 40 3.18 -4.09 8.82
CA ALA A 40 1.76 -3.75 8.93
C ALA A 40 1.02 -4.12 7.65
N THR A 41 0.02 -4.99 7.75
CA THR A 41 -0.82 -5.39 6.62
C THR A 41 -2.16 -4.66 6.67
N PHE A 42 -2.57 -4.07 5.55
CA PHE A 42 -3.85 -3.34 5.42
C PHE A 42 -4.72 -3.96 4.32
N PRO A 43 -5.92 -4.47 4.63
CA PRO A 43 -6.88 -4.88 3.61
C PRO A 43 -7.48 -3.63 2.95
N PHE A 44 -7.64 -3.65 1.63
CA PHE A 44 -8.17 -2.53 0.86
C PHE A 44 -8.87 -3.00 -0.42
N LEU A 45 -9.59 -2.07 -1.06
CA LEU A 45 -10.15 -2.27 -2.40
C LEU A 45 -9.49 -1.33 -3.39
N TRP A 46 -9.19 -1.83 -4.59
CA TRP A 46 -8.66 -1.01 -5.67
C TRP A 46 -9.66 0.02 -6.19
N ASN A 47 -10.96 -0.14 -5.94
CA ASN A 47 -11.99 0.80 -6.36
C ASN A 47 -12.03 2.09 -5.51
N ASP A 48 -10.89 2.74 -5.34
CA ASP A 48 -10.77 4.00 -4.59
C ASP A 48 -11.19 5.18 -5.47
N PRO A 49 -12.25 5.94 -5.11
CA PRO A 49 -12.72 7.06 -5.92
C PRO A 49 -11.72 8.22 -6.05
N ASP A 50 -10.72 8.33 -5.17
CA ASP A 50 -9.75 9.45 -5.23
C ASP A 50 -8.67 9.21 -6.30
N LEU A 51 -8.51 7.97 -6.77
CA LEU A 51 -7.56 7.64 -7.83
C LEU A 51 -8.10 8.08 -9.20
N ALA A 52 -7.28 8.78 -9.98
CA ALA A 52 -7.64 9.31 -11.28
C ALA A 52 -7.57 8.25 -12.40
N TYR A 53 -8.18 7.08 -12.17
CA TYR A 53 -8.18 5.99 -13.14
C TYR A 53 -8.84 6.39 -14.46
N PRO A 54 -8.27 5.98 -15.61
CA PRO A 54 -8.99 5.90 -16.86
C PRO A 54 -10.26 5.03 -16.72
N PRO A 55 -11.33 5.29 -17.50
CA PRO A 55 -12.62 4.59 -17.35
C PRO A 55 -12.53 3.07 -17.37
N GLU A 56 -11.71 2.49 -18.25
CA GLU A 56 -11.53 1.03 -18.32
C GLU A 56 -10.81 0.47 -17.08
N LEU A 57 -9.78 1.17 -16.59
CA LEU A 57 -9.07 0.77 -15.38
C LEU A 57 -9.97 0.85 -14.14
N ARG A 58 -10.84 1.87 -14.07
CA ARG A 58 -11.88 2.00 -13.04
C ARG A 58 -12.85 0.81 -13.06
N ARG A 59 -13.28 0.38 -14.25
CA ARG A 59 -14.14 -0.79 -14.42
C ARG A 59 -13.45 -2.05 -13.92
N LEU A 60 -12.18 -2.27 -14.29
CA LEU A 60 -11.40 -3.41 -13.82
C LEU A 60 -11.24 -3.41 -12.29
N ALA A 61 -10.87 -2.26 -11.70
CA ALA A 61 -10.70 -2.10 -10.26
C ALA A 61 -11.97 -2.44 -9.46
N SER A 62 -13.15 -2.07 -9.98
CA SER A 62 -14.45 -2.33 -9.34
C SER A 62 -14.80 -3.82 -9.18
N ALA A 63 -14.19 -4.69 -9.99
CA ALA A 63 -14.46 -6.12 -10.02
C ALA A 63 -13.41 -6.95 -9.27
N LEU A 64 -12.43 -6.30 -8.63
CA LEU A 64 -11.37 -6.98 -7.89
C LEU A 64 -11.81 -7.33 -6.46
N PRO A 65 -11.35 -8.47 -5.93
CA PRO A 65 -11.54 -8.82 -4.53
C PRO A 65 -10.67 -7.93 -3.63
N VAL A 66 -10.87 -8.07 -2.32
CA VAL A 66 -10.01 -7.44 -1.31
C VAL A 66 -8.54 -7.79 -1.57
N ALA A 67 -7.71 -6.75 -1.61
CA ALA A 67 -6.26 -6.83 -1.71
C ALA A 67 -5.63 -6.50 -0.35
N TYR A 68 -4.36 -6.85 -0.17
CA TYR A 68 -3.64 -6.63 1.08
C TYR A 68 -2.36 -5.86 0.78
N HIS A 69 -2.29 -4.66 1.34
CA HIS A 69 -1.14 -3.79 1.26
C HIS A 69 -0.17 -4.07 2.41
N LEU A 70 1.13 -3.84 2.19
CA LEU A 70 2.17 -4.00 3.20
C LEU A 70 2.89 -2.67 3.41
N ALA A 71 3.05 -2.28 4.66
CA ALA A 71 3.92 -1.19 5.11
C ALA A 71 4.75 -1.62 6.33
N CYS A 72 5.50 -0.68 6.93
CA CYS A 72 6.27 -0.92 8.16
C CYS A 72 5.75 -0.07 9.33
N ARG A 73 5.79 -0.62 10.54
CA ARG A 73 5.67 0.14 11.81
C ARG A 73 7.04 0.15 12.47
N VAL A 74 7.66 1.33 12.55
CA VAL A 74 9.03 1.50 13.05
C VAL A 74 8.99 2.23 14.38
N ARG A 75 9.76 1.75 15.37
CA ARG A 75 9.87 2.42 16.66
C ARG A 75 10.91 3.54 16.59
N ILE A 76 10.45 4.78 16.47
CA ILE A 76 11.29 5.99 16.44
C ILE A 76 11.08 6.75 17.75
N GLY A 77 12.12 6.79 18.59
CA GLY A 77 11.99 7.27 19.97
C GLY A 77 10.99 6.43 20.77
N SER A 78 10.00 7.08 21.39
CA SER A 78 8.93 6.43 22.15
C SER A 78 7.69 6.08 21.32
N ARG A 79 7.69 6.35 20.00
CA ARG A 79 6.52 6.19 19.14
C ARG A 79 6.70 5.02 18.17
N ARG A 80 5.60 4.34 17.84
CA ARG A 80 5.51 3.46 16.66
C ARG A 80 4.92 4.25 15.50
N VAL A 81 5.74 4.42 14.47
CA VAL A 81 5.48 5.29 13.33
C VAL A 81 5.21 4.41 12.10
N LEU A 82 4.14 4.69 11.37
CA LEU A 82 3.87 4.08 10.06
C LEU A 82 4.85 4.67 9.04
N VAL A 83 5.57 3.79 8.34
CA VAL A 83 6.44 4.14 7.23
C VAL A 83 6.03 3.35 5.99
N ASP A 84 5.63 4.08 4.95
CA ASP A 84 5.15 3.56 3.68
C ASP A 84 5.84 4.25 2.49
N ALA A 85 6.62 3.48 1.75
CA ALA A 85 7.42 3.95 0.62
C ALA A 85 6.88 3.44 -0.74
N THR A 86 5.57 3.23 -0.86
CA THR A 86 4.99 2.59 -2.05
C THR A 86 5.03 3.47 -3.29
N TRP A 87 4.57 4.72 -3.19
CA TRP A 87 4.35 5.60 -4.34
C TRP A 87 5.48 6.61 -4.51
N ASP A 88 6.02 6.69 -5.72
CA ASP A 88 7.00 7.68 -6.12
C ASP A 88 6.34 9.04 -6.46
N PRO A 89 7.04 10.18 -6.30
CA PRO A 89 6.44 11.52 -6.43
C PRO A 89 5.65 11.79 -7.73
N PRO A 90 6.06 11.32 -8.92
CA PRO A 90 5.29 11.55 -10.16
C PRO A 90 3.86 10.99 -10.11
N LEU A 91 3.60 9.99 -9.27
CA LEU A 91 2.29 9.36 -9.16
C LEU A 91 1.26 10.25 -8.44
N ALA A 92 1.66 11.35 -7.81
CA ALA A 92 0.72 12.32 -7.23
C ALA A 92 -0.36 12.77 -8.24
N ARG A 93 -0.01 12.88 -9.53
CA ARG A 93 -0.94 13.25 -10.62
C ARG A 93 -2.06 12.23 -10.83
N GLY A 94 -1.86 10.98 -10.41
CA GLY A 94 -2.85 9.92 -10.44
C GLY A 94 -3.76 9.88 -9.20
N GLY A 95 -3.60 10.82 -8.26
CA GLY A 95 -4.34 10.83 -7.00
C GLY A 95 -3.70 9.97 -5.90
N PHE A 96 -2.50 9.43 -6.11
CA PHE A 96 -1.83 8.61 -5.11
C PHE A 96 -1.25 9.45 -3.96
N PRO A 97 -1.33 8.96 -2.71
CA PRO A 97 -0.69 9.62 -1.56
C PRO A 97 0.84 9.46 -1.66
N VAL A 98 1.56 10.57 -1.80
CA VAL A 98 3.02 10.59 -1.92
C VAL A 98 3.67 11.36 -0.76
N ASN A 99 4.78 10.82 -0.25
CA ASN A 99 5.47 11.35 0.92
C ASN A 99 6.62 12.32 0.54
N ILE A 100 6.31 13.44 -0.14
CA ILE A 100 7.32 14.36 -0.71
C ILE A 100 8.21 15.04 0.35
N ARG A 101 7.65 15.34 1.53
CA ARG A 101 8.32 16.12 2.59
C ARG A 101 8.30 15.40 3.93
N TRP A 102 8.52 14.09 3.91
CA TRP A 102 8.58 13.33 5.15
C TRP A 102 9.78 13.80 6.00
N ASP A 103 9.55 14.02 7.29
CA ASP A 103 10.50 14.58 8.25
C ASP A 103 11.46 13.52 8.84
N GLY A 104 11.25 12.24 8.52
CA GLY A 104 12.00 11.11 9.08
C GLY A 104 11.54 10.64 10.46
N HIS A 105 10.51 11.27 11.05
CA HIS A 105 10.09 11.04 12.43
C HIS A 105 8.59 10.80 12.60
N SER A 106 7.76 11.45 11.79
CA SER A 106 6.30 11.38 11.86
C SER A 106 5.75 10.25 11.00
N ASP A 107 4.46 9.93 11.12
CA ASP A 107 3.83 8.94 10.25
C ASP A 107 3.86 9.41 8.79
N THR A 108 4.15 8.49 7.87
CA THR A 108 3.90 8.68 6.44
C THR A 108 2.43 8.47 6.10
N LEU A 109 2.00 8.94 4.94
CA LEU A 109 0.70 8.59 4.37
C LEU A 109 0.67 7.10 3.99
N CYS A 110 -0.39 6.38 4.37
CA CYS A 110 -0.64 5.02 3.91
C CYS A 110 -0.91 5.02 2.40
N ALA A 111 -0.31 4.08 1.66
CA ALA A 111 -0.43 4.00 0.21
C ALA A 111 -1.85 3.69 -0.29
N VAL A 112 -2.69 3.12 0.57
CA VAL A 112 -4.06 2.69 0.27
C VAL A 112 -5.02 3.21 1.34
N LYS A 113 -6.31 3.21 1.03
CA LYS A 113 -7.37 3.39 2.04
C LYS A 113 -7.71 2.04 2.67
N PRO A 114 -7.35 1.78 3.94
CA PRO A 114 -7.71 0.53 4.59
C PRO A 114 -9.23 0.39 4.71
N LEU A 115 -9.72 -0.84 4.64
CA LEU A 115 -11.12 -1.14 4.94
C LEU A 115 -11.40 -0.80 6.41
N ARG A 116 -12.35 0.10 6.66
CA ARG A 116 -12.81 0.39 8.02
C ARG A 116 -13.59 -0.82 8.55
N SER A 117 -13.51 -1.07 9.86
CA SER A 117 -14.26 -2.13 10.54
C SER A 117 -15.75 -2.15 10.17
N ALA A 118 -16.37 -3.34 10.20
CA ALA A 118 -17.75 -3.63 9.79
C ALA A 118 -18.86 -2.89 10.57
N VAL A 119 -18.55 -1.99 11.50
CA VAL A 119 -19.55 -1.21 12.25
C VAL A 119 -20.27 -0.17 11.37
N ARG A 120 -19.85 0.09 10.12
CA ARG A 120 -20.55 1.05 9.23
C ARG A 120 -20.65 0.64 7.76
N THR A 121 -21.00 -0.61 7.48
CA THR A 121 -21.37 -1.05 6.11
C THR A 121 -22.73 -0.53 5.61
N ALA A 122 -23.37 0.44 6.28
CA ALA A 122 -24.66 1.01 5.86
C ALA A 122 -24.57 2.42 5.23
N PHE A 123 -23.53 3.21 5.49
CA PHE A 123 -23.48 4.60 5.00
C PHE A 123 -22.03 5.07 4.76
N CYS A 124 -21.51 4.88 3.56
CA CYS A 124 -20.33 5.61 3.09
C CYS A 124 -20.66 6.27 1.74
N ARG A 125 -21.36 7.41 1.83
CA ARG A 125 -21.59 8.40 0.78
C ARG A 125 -20.94 9.75 1.13
N THR A 126 -19.78 9.75 1.76
CA THR A 126 -19.07 11.02 2.04
C THR A 126 -17.59 10.89 1.71
N ALA A 127 -17.21 11.68 0.71
CA ALA A 127 -15.85 12.02 0.36
C ALA A 127 -15.21 12.81 1.52
N THR A 128 -14.07 12.34 2.02
CA THR A 128 -12.98 13.19 2.51
C THR A 128 -11.72 12.36 2.65
N SER A 129 -10.66 12.86 2.04
CA SER A 129 -9.29 12.38 2.09
C SER A 129 -8.69 12.64 3.48
N GLU A 130 -8.91 11.73 4.44
CA GLU A 130 -8.09 11.68 5.66
C GLU A 130 -7.49 10.27 5.81
N PRO A 131 -6.19 10.08 5.53
CA PRO A 131 -5.44 9.04 6.21
C PRO A 131 -5.01 9.64 7.55
N PHE A 132 -5.90 9.65 8.53
CA PHE A 132 -5.50 10.12 9.84
C PHE A 132 -6.31 9.45 10.94
N ARG A 133 -5.63 8.60 11.72
CA ARG A 133 -6.04 8.39 13.11
C ARG A 133 -5.69 9.67 13.84
N LYS A 134 -6.67 10.38 14.39
CA LYS A 134 -6.39 11.57 15.19
C LYS A 134 -5.79 11.13 16.53
N SER A 135 -4.92 11.97 17.11
CA SER A 135 -4.18 11.67 18.35
C SER A 135 -5.07 11.45 19.58
N ASP A 136 -6.33 11.85 19.51
CA ASP A 136 -7.39 11.70 20.52
C ASP A 136 -8.19 10.39 20.37
N GLU A 137 -8.00 9.62 19.29
CA GLU A 137 -8.64 8.32 19.08
C GLU A 137 -7.86 7.18 19.81
N LYS A 138 -7.58 7.38 21.10
CA LYS A 138 -6.76 6.50 21.95
C LYS A 138 -7.37 5.12 22.25
N GLU A 139 -8.55 4.82 21.73
CA GLU A 139 -9.19 3.51 21.85
C GLU A 139 -9.73 3.07 20.48
N LEU A 140 -8.85 2.68 19.55
CA LEU A 140 -9.28 2.14 18.27
C LEU A 140 -8.88 0.67 18.12
N LEU A 141 -9.93 -0.16 18.09
CA LEU A 141 -9.94 -1.52 17.58
C LEU A 141 -9.32 -1.56 16.17
N ALA A 142 -8.64 -2.66 15.83
CA ALA A 142 -8.08 -2.86 14.49
C ALA A 142 -9.16 -2.66 13.41
N CYS A 143 -8.78 -2.03 12.29
CA CYS A 143 -9.58 -2.11 11.05
C CYS A 143 -9.76 -3.60 10.68
N ASP A 144 -10.89 -3.98 10.06
CA ASP A 144 -11.19 -5.40 9.83
C ASP A 144 -10.09 -6.05 8.97
N GLY A 145 -9.25 -6.88 9.59
CA GLY A 145 -8.10 -7.53 8.96
C GLY A 145 -6.80 -6.73 8.88
N GLU A 146 -6.69 -5.55 9.53
CA GLU A 146 -5.39 -4.91 9.78
C GLU A 146 -4.62 -5.69 10.84
N GLU A 147 -3.36 -6.02 10.56
CA GLU A 147 -2.53 -6.80 11.47
C GLU A 147 -1.06 -6.38 11.41
N ASP A 148 -0.44 -6.25 12.58
CA ASP A 148 1.00 -6.08 12.74
C ASP A 148 1.65 -7.45 12.95
N HIS A 149 2.70 -7.73 12.18
CA HIS A 149 3.46 -8.98 12.25
C HIS A 149 4.89 -8.69 12.71
N ALA A 150 5.37 -9.48 13.67
CA ALA A 150 6.72 -9.33 14.21
C ALA A 150 7.81 -9.58 13.17
N ASP A 151 7.55 -10.49 12.22
CA ASP A 151 8.50 -10.90 11.19
C ASP A 151 7.81 -11.18 9.84
N ALA A 152 8.63 -11.40 8.81
CA ALA A 152 8.16 -11.58 7.45
C ALA A 152 7.44 -12.92 7.26
N GLU A 153 7.82 -13.95 8.02
CA GLU A 153 7.21 -15.27 7.92
C GLU A 153 5.78 -15.26 8.46
N ALA A 154 5.57 -14.61 9.61
CA ALA A 154 4.25 -14.37 10.19
C ALA A 154 3.34 -13.61 9.22
N ARG A 155 3.86 -12.55 8.59
CA ARG A 155 3.15 -11.81 7.55
C ARG A 155 2.79 -12.69 6.35
N GLU A 156 3.73 -13.49 5.86
CA GLU A 156 3.48 -14.38 4.71
C GLU A 156 2.47 -15.47 5.02
N ARG A 157 2.46 -16.02 6.25
CA ARG A 157 1.42 -16.97 6.68
C ARG A 157 0.04 -16.29 6.69
N TYR A 158 -0.05 -15.08 7.24
CA TYR A 158 -1.29 -14.30 7.24
C TYR A 158 -1.79 -14.04 5.81
N PHE A 159 -0.92 -13.52 4.94
CA PHE A 159 -1.25 -13.21 3.56
C PHE A 159 -1.71 -14.46 2.78
N ARG A 160 -1.02 -15.59 2.94
CA ARG A 160 -1.42 -16.86 2.30
C ARG A 160 -2.78 -17.35 2.80
N HIS A 161 -3.05 -17.25 4.10
CA HIS A 161 -4.33 -17.64 4.66
C HIS A 161 -5.50 -16.80 4.11
N ARG A 162 -5.28 -15.48 3.97
CA ARG A 162 -6.30 -14.51 3.57
C ARG A 162 -6.48 -14.40 2.06
N ALA A 163 -5.39 -14.39 1.29
CA ALA A 163 -5.40 -14.16 -0.15
C ALA A 163 -5.19 -15.45 -0.99
N GLY A 164 -4.81 -16.57 -0.36
CA GLY A 164 -4.54 -17.83 -1.05
C GLY A 164 -5.76 -18.60 -1.53
N LYS A 165 -6.98 -18.11 -1.25
CA LYS A 165 -8.25 -18.75 -1.63
C LYS A 165 -8.92 -18.09 -2.84
N ARG A 166 -8.12 -17.65 -3.83
CA ARG A 166 -8.66 -17.01 -5.04
C ARG A 166 -9.04 -18.05 -6.09
N THR A 167 -10.19 -17.82 -6.71
CA THR A 167 -10.63 -18.56 -7.89
C THR A 167 -9.74 -18.24 -9.10
N GLN A 168 -9.77 -19.11 -10.11
CA GLN A 168 -9.03 -18.86 -11.34
C GLN A 168 -9.53 -17.60 -12.05
N GLU A 169 -10.84 -17.32 -12.04
CA GLU A 169 -11.38 -16.09 -12.61
C GLU A 169 -10.86 -14.84 -11.90
N GLU A 170 -10.80 -14.85 -10.56
CA GLU A 170 -10.25 -13.73 -9.79
C GLU A 170 -8.76 -13.51 -10.09
N ILE A 171 -7.98 -14.59 -10.21
CA ILE A 171 -6.56 -14.49 -10.59
C ILE A 171 -6.43 -13.82 -11.96
N GLN A 172 -7.22 -14.23 -12.95
CA GLN A 172 -7.17 -13.62 -14.30
C GLN A 172 -7.58 -12.14 -14.28
N ARG A 173 -8.60 -11.77 -13.49
CA ARG A 173 -8.99 -10.36 -13.33
C ARG A 173 -7.87 -9.52 -12.71
N ILE A 174 -7.21 -10.05 -11.67
CA ILE A 174 -6.09 -9.37 -11.01
C ILE A 174 -4.92 -9.18 -11.98
N LEU A 175 -4.58 -10.22 -12.77
CA LEU A 175 -3.50 -10.13 -13.75
C LEU A 175 -3.80 -9.06 -14.81
N ARG A 176 -5.01 -9.06 -15.37
CA ARG A 176 -5.44 -8.04 -16.34
C ARG A 176 -5.41 -6.64 -15.74
N PHE A 177 -5.91 -6.46 -14.52
CA PHE A 177 -5.84 -5.17 -13.84
C PHE A 177 -4.39 -4.71 -13.65
N ASN A 178 -3.51 -5.58 -13.14
CA ASN A 178 -2.12 -5.23 -12.88
C ASN A 178 -1.39 -4.79 -14.16
N GLN A 179 -1.64 -5.45 -15.29
CA GLN A 179 -1.06 -5.08 -16.58
C GLN A 179 -1.48 -3.65 -17.01
N GLU A 180 -2.78 -3.36 -16.98
CA GLU A 180 -3.30 -2.04 -17.35
C GLU A 180 -2.89 -0.96 -16.33
N PHE A 181 -2.85 -1.32 -15.06
CA PHE A 181 -2.41 -0.46 -13.97
C PHE A 181 -0.95 -0.06 -14.13
N ASP A 182 -0.05 -1.03 -14.40
CA ASP A 182 1.36 -0.77 -14.61
C ASP A 182 1.61 0.13 -15.84
N ALA A 183 0.91 -0.11 -16.94
CA ALA A 183 0.96 0.76 -18.12
C ALA A 183 0.51 2.19 -17.82
N TRP A 184 -0.54 2.34 -17.01
CA TRP A 184 -1.01 3.65 -16.56
C TRP A 184 -0.01 4.35 -15.62
N LEU A 185 0.59 3.63 -14.67
CA LEU A 185 1.64 4.19 -13.80
C LEU A 185 2.84 4.68 -14.62
N ASP A 186 3.26 3.91 -15.61
CA ASP A 186 4.38 4.28 -16.48
C ASP A 186 4.03 5.51 -17.34
N ASN A 187 2.76 5.68 -17.73
CA ASN A 187 2.29 6.91 -18.37
C ASN A 187 2.34 8.12 -17.41
N LEU A 188 1.89 7.95 -16.16
CA LEU A 188 1.94 9.01 -15.14
C LEU A 188 3.37 9.48 -14.86
N ARG A 189 4.36 8.59 -14.93
CA ARG A 189 5.78 8.92 -14.73
C ARG A 189 6.41 9.66 -15.90
N ARG A 190 5.81 9.62 -17.09
CA ARG A 190 6.34 10.39 -18.23
C ARG A 190 6.19 11.88 -17.94
N PRO A 191 7.24 12.68 -18.20
CA PRO A 191 7.12 14.12 -18.11
C PRO A 191 6.02 14.58 -19.08
N PRO A 192 5.27 15.66 -18.75
CA PRO A 192 4.37 16.25 -19.72
C PRO A 192 5.17 16.57 -20.98
N CYS A 193 4.72 16.08 -22.13
CA CYS A 193 5.31 16.46 -23.39
C CYS A 193 5.11 17.98 -23.50
N ASN A 194 6.19 18.76 -23.48
CA ASN A 194 6.12 20.19 -23.76
C ASN A 194 5.49 20.31 -25.15
N LYS A 195 4.19 20.64 -25.18
CA LYS A 195 3.64 21.32 -26.34
C LYS A 195 4.17 22.74 -26.20
N ASP A 196 5.35 22.96 -26.76
CA ASP A 196 5.87 24.32 -26.91
C ASP A 196 4.87 25.15 -27.74
N PRO A 197 4.75 26.45 -27.43
CA PRO A 197 3.68 27.34 -27.87
C PRO A 197 3.60 27.57 -29.39
#